data_AF-A0A4Q2ZFB8-F1
#
_entry.id   AF-A0A4Q2ZFB8-F1
#
_cell.length_a   1.000
_cell.length_b   1.000
_cell.length_c   1.000
_cell.angle_alpha   90.00
_cell.angle_beta   90.00
_cell.angle_gamma   90.00
#
_symmetry.space_group_name_H-M   'P 1'
#
loop_
_entity.id
_entity.type
_entity.pdbx_description
1 polymer ?
#
loop_
_entity_poly.entity_id
_entity_poly.type
_entity_poly.pdbx_seq_one_letter_code
_entity_poly.pdbx_strand_id
1 'polypeptide(L)'
;MKLHAISASTLAIAALSACSGKAPDNASAPANTTATVATAPGCAPNSAKLPITGLCQEQAAALLLASPGTQPTAPDDCTWVVNEAKVLEGALLYRAAKCAEGTATLEFVPGARMASFDLAVSPYGKQSGADTIAQVIDGKDGKAIILAEARRLIEDPVERARCQVREAKMEDWPADALVVDEVPIPEADGIRSACGEFGLDEGAQTFWRVSQGSAWFFRLGQETPVVDAASFTLVNRDAAGNWVRS
;
A
#
# COMPACT_ATOMS: atom_id res chain seq x y z
N MET A 1 -2.00 56.02 46.32
CA MET A 1 -2.47 55.67 47.68
C MET A 1 -3.89 55.14 47.60
N LYS A 2 -4.07 53.84 47.87
CA LYS A 2 -5.16 53.17 48.62
C LYS A 2 -5.39 51.76 48.07
N LEU A 3 -5.11 50.81 48.96
CA LEU A 3 -5.28 49.35 48.87
C LEU A 3 -6.74 48.91 49.05
N HIS A 4 -6.95 47.60 48.79
CA HIS A 4 -7.97 46.65 49.28
C HIS A 4 -9.13 46.41 48.30
N ALA A 5 -9.65 45.19 48.06
CA ALA A 5 -9.44 43.88 48.67
C ALA A 5 -9.87 42.75 47.71
N ILE A 6 -9.44 41.54 48.09
CA ILE A 6 -9.77 40.20 47.60
C ILE A 6 -11.28 39.91 47.74
N SER A 7 -11.87 39.20 46.78
CA SER A 7 -12.99 38.31 47.10
C SER A 7 -13.01 37.11 46.14
N ALA A 8 -12.79 35.93 46.72
CA ALA A 8 -13.01 34.65 46.08
C ALA A 8 -14.52 34.36 46.06
N SER A 9 -15.03 33.78 44.96
CA SER A 9 -16.36 33.19 44.91
C SER A 9 -16.35 32.00 43.95
N THR A 10 -16.26 30.82 44.56
CA THR A 10 -16.66 29.53 43.99
C THR A 10 -18.17 29.52 43.73
N LEU A 11 -18.61 29.19 42.52
CA LEU A 11 -19.93 28.63 42.27
C LEU A 11 -19.80 27.34 41.44
N ALA A 12 -20.49 26.32 41.92
CA ALA A 12 -20.53 24.97 41.40
C ALA A 12 -21.59 24.81 40.30
N ILE A 13 -21.21 23.98 39.31
CA ILE A 13 -22.01 22.99 38.56
C ILE A 13 -23.37 23.44 38.00
N ALA A 14 -23.43 23.57 36.67
CA ALA A 14 -24.64 23.27 35.90
C ALA A 14 -24.31 22.17 34.88
N ALA A 15 -24.87 20.99 35.08
CA ALA A 15 -24.92 19.92 34.09
C ALA A 15 -25.93 20.31 32.99
N LEU A 16 -25.47 20.29 31.74
CA LEU A 16 -26.33 20.33 30.56
C LEU A 16 -26.02 19.12 29.69
N SER A 17 -26.95 18.19 29.76
CA SER A 17 -27.10 17.03 28.89
C SER A 17 -27.54 17.48 27.49
N ALA A 18 -27.01 16.78 26.48
CA ALA A 18 -27.49 16.65 25.10
C ALA A 18 -27.32 17.85 24.14
N CYS A 19 -26.41 17.67 23.17
CA CYS A 19 -26.78 17.75 21.75
C CYS A 19 -25.81 16.91 20.91
N SER A 20 -26.40 15.94 20.22
CA SER A 20 -25.80 15.03 19.27
C SER A 20 -25.08 15.78 18.14
N GLY A 21 -23.80 15.48 17.97
CA GLY A 21 -23.00 15.87 16.82
C GLY A 21 -22.05 14.73 16.48
N LYS A 22 -22.58 13.70 15.81
CA LYS A 22 -21.79 12.58 15.30
C LYS A 22 -20.92 13.12 14.16
N ALA A 23 -19.68 13.47 14.48
CA ALA A 23 -18.65 13.72 13.49
C ALA A 23 -18.46 12.44 12.65
N PRO A 24 -18.25 12.54 11.33
CA PRO A 24 -18.06 11.37 10.50
C PRO A 24 -16.81 10.63 10.96
N ASP A 25 -16.98 9.32 11.13
CA ASP A 25 -15.92 8.37 11.44
C ASP A 25 -14.79 8.56 10.42
N ASN A 26 -13.67 9.12 10.88
CA ASN A 26 -12.40 9.02 10.19
C ASN A 26 -12.13 7.52 10.03
N ALA A 27 -12.24 7.04 8.80
CA ALA A 27 -11.77 5.73 8.38
C ALA A 27 -10.32 5.58 8.88
N SER A 28 -10.18 4.87 9.98
CA SER A 28 -8.90 4.59 10.59
C SER A 28 -8.21 3.61 9.65
N ALA A 29 -7.13 4.07 9.02
CA ALA A 29 -6.21 3.20 8.29
C ALA A 29 -5.83 2.01 9.19
N PRO A 30 -5.64 0.80 8.62
CA PRO A 30 -5.21 -0.35 9.40
C PRO A 30 -3.96 0.03 10.19
N ALA A 31 -3.97 -0.24 11.50
CA ALA A 31 -2.91 0.12 12.39
C ALA A 31 -1.58 -0.51 11.92
N ASN A 32 -0.62 0.33 11.56
CA ASN A 32 0.79 -0.01 11.41
C ASN A 32 1.39 -0.35 12.78
N THR A 33 0.94 -1.44 13.40
CA THR A 33 1.61 -1.96 14.59
C THR A 33 2.99 -2.44 14.15
N THR A 34 4.04 -1.89 14.76
CA THR A 34 5.44 -2.19 14.49
C THR A 34 5.71 -3.67 14.77
N ALA A 35 5.51 -4.53 13.77
CA ALA A 35 5.90 -5.93 13.85
C ALA A 35 7.42 -5.98 13.82
N THR A 36 7.99 -6.50 14.89
CA THR A 36 9.43 -6.74 15.02
C THR A 36 9.61 -8.23 15.19
N VAL A 37 10.38 -8.84 14.30
CA VAL A 37 10.84 -10.21 14.53
C VAL A 37 12.19 -10.10 15.20
N ALA A 38 12.20 -10.27 16.52
CA ALA A 38 13.43 -10.54 17.26
C ALA A 38 14.12 -11.75 16.60
N THR A 39 15.45 -11.83 16.71
CA THR A 39 16.24 -12.97 16.24
C THR A 39 15.78 -14.27 16.94
N ALA A 40 14.72 -14.89 16.41
CA ALA A 40 14.11 -16.11 16.90
C ALA A 40 14.96 -17.32 16.46
N PRO A 41 14.83 -18.50 17.10
CA PRO A 41 15.77 -19.61 16.93
C PRO A 41 15.87 -20.01 15.47
N GLY A 42 17.02 -20.58 15.10
CA GLY A 42 17.33 -20.93 13.71
C GLY A 42 16.15 -21.59 13.00
N CYS A 43 16.04 -21.32 11.69
CA CYS A 43 14.99 -21.83 10.83
C CYS A 43 14.68 -23.32 11.10
N ALA A 44 13.40 -23.67 11.06
CA ALA A 44 12.96 -25.06 11.18
C ALA A 44 13.79 -25.95 10.24
N PRO A 45 14.14 -27.19 10.62
CA PRO A 45 14.95 -28.06 9.77
C PRO A 45 14.39 -28.12 8.34
N ASN A 46 15.25 -27.89 7.34
CA ASN A 46 14.92 -27.84 5.91
C ASN A 46 14.03 -26.66 5.45
N SER A 47 13.72 -25.68 6.29
CA SER A 47 13.03 -24.47 5.82
C SER A 47 13.98 -23.57 5.04
N ALA A 48 13.52 -23.15 3.85
CA ALA A 48 14.27 -22.25 2.99
C ALA A 48 14.36 -20.86 3.63
N LYS A 49 15.55 -20.26 3.55
CA LYS A 49 15.79 -18.87 3.89
C LYS A 49 15.60 -17.99 2.66
N LEU A 50 15.10 -16.78 2.88
CA LEU A 50 15.09 -15.75 1.85
C LEU A 50 16.52 -15.20 1.64
N PRO A 51 16.97 -14.97 0.40
CA PRO A 51 18.37 -14.73 0.05
C PRO A 51 18.95 -13.35 0.47
N ILE A 52 18.13 -12.31 0.50
CA ILE A 52 18.43 -10.92 0.87
C ILE A 52 18.30 -10.72 2.39
N THR A 53 17.18 -11.09 2.99
CA THR A 53 16.97 -10.84 4.44
C THR A 53 17.57 -11.93 5.33
N GLY A 54 17.71 -13.15 4.81
CA GLY A 54 18.13 -14.32 5.57
C GLY A 54 17.04 -14.88 6.50
N LEU A 55 15.82 -14.33 6.44
CA LEU A 55 14.67 -14.76 7.24
C LEU A 55 14.16 -16.11 6.74
N CYS A 56 13.65 -16.94 7.65
CA CYS A 56 12.87 -18.11 7.27
C CYS A 56 11.50 -17.65 6.73
N GLN A 57 10.86 -18.48 5.88
CA GLN A 57 9.54 -18.19 5.31
C GLN A 57 8.49 -17.74 6.37
N GLU A 58 8.41 -18.43 7.50
CA GLU A 58 7.46 -18.10 8.59
C GLU A 58 7.77 -16.76 9.27
N GLN A 59 9.06 -16.45 9.46
CA GLN A 59 9.50 -15.17 10.04
C GLN A 59 9.18 -14.00 9.10
N ALA A 60 9.42 -14.18 7.80
CA ALA A 60 9.09 -13.19 6.80
C ALA A 60 7.56 -13.01 6.66
N ALA A 61 6.79 -14.11 6.70
CA ALA A 61 5.33 -14.07 6.68
C ALA A 61 4.75 -13.26 7.86
N ALA A 62 5.34 -13.38 9.05
CA ALA A 62 4.94 -12.61 10.22
C ALA A 62 5.18 -11.09 10.08
N LEU A 63 6.11 -10.69 9.21
CA LEU A 63 6.36 -9.28 8.90
C LEU A 63 5.40 -8.73 7.84
N LEU A 64 4.80 -9.55 6.98
CA LEU A 64 3.91 -9.05 5.93
C LEU A 64 2.74 -8.24 6.52
N LEU A 65 2.37 -7.15 5.85
CA LEU A 65 1.13 -6.46 6.13
C LEU A 65 -0.06 -7.40 5.90
N ALA A 66 -1.03 -7.32 6.81
CA ALA A 66 -2.29 -8.02 6.61
C ALA A 66 -3.00 -7.42 5.38
N SER A 67 -3.59 -8.29 4.55
CA SER A 67 -4.47 -7.80 3.49
C SER A 67 -5.72 -7.21 4.13
N PRO A 68 -6.06 -5.93 3.93
CA PRO A 68 -7.36 -5.43 4.31
C PRO A 68 -8.41 -6.05 3.36
N GLY A 69 -9.23 -6.95 3.90
CA GLY A 69 -10.21 -7.72 3.13
C GLY A 69 -9.81 -9.19 2.95
N THR A 70 -10.38 -9.83 1.93
CA THR A 70 -10.06 -11.22 1.59
C THR A 70 -8.71 -11.26 0.86
N GLN A 71 -7.81 -12.15 1.26
CA GLN A 71 -6.59 -12.38 0.50
C GLN A 71 -6.97 -12.95 -0.88
N PRO A 72 -6.41 -12.43 -1.99
CA PRO A 72 -6.70 -12.97 -3.31
C PRO A 72 -6.29 -14.44 -3.41
N THR A 73 -7.08 -15.22 -4.14
CA THR A 73 -6.72 -16.60 -4.48
C THR A 73 -5.44 -16.59 -5.33
N ALA A 74 -4.54 -17.56 -5.10
CA ALA A 74 -3.38 -17.72 -5.96
C ALA A 74 -3.86 -18.07 -7.39
N PRO A 75 -3.10 -17.70 -8.43
CA PRO A 75 -3.43 -18.17 -9.77
C PRO A 75 -3.51 -19.69 -9.86
N ASP A 76 -4.25 -20.18 -10.85
CA ASP A 76 -4.42 -21.62 -11.09
C ASP A 76 -3.07 -22.34 -11.15
N ASP A 77 -3.00 -23.51 -10.51
CA ASP A 77 -1.79 -24.34 -10.39
C ASP A 77 -0.60 -23.67 -9.68
N CYS A 78 -0.83 -22.57 -8.98
CA CYS A 78 0.17 -21.86 -8.20
C CYS A 78 -0.17 -21.83 -6.71
N THR A 79 0.84 -21.50 -5.91
CA THR A 79 0.71 -21.28 -4.46
C THR A 79 1.31 -19.94 -4.08
N TRP A 80 0.75 -19.27 -3.07
CA TRP A 80 1.37 -18.08 -2.50
C TRP A 80 2.57 -18.49 -1.62
N VAL A 81 3.74 -17.93 -1.91
CA VAL A 81 4.94 -18.02 -1.06
C VAL A 81 5.45 -16.64 -0.73
N VAL A 82 6.16 -16.48 0.40
CA VAL A 82 6.83 -15.21 0.69
C VAL A 82 8.09 -15.12 -0.15
N ASN A 83 8.28 -13.98 -0.79
CA ASN A 83 9.47 -13.64 -1.55
C ASN A 83 9.92 -12.22 -1.21
N GLU A 84 11.06 -11.81 -1.77
CA GLU A 84 11.64 -10.52 -1.47
C GLU A 84 12.39 -9.90 -2.65
N ALA A 85 12.43 -8.57 -2.65
CA ALA A 85 13.20 -7.76 -3.59
C ALA A 85 14.14 -6.84 -2.81
N LYS A 86 15.37 -6.67 -3.31
CA LYS A 86 16.36 -5.80 -2.69
C LYS A 86 15.96 -4.35 -2.96
N VAL A 87 15.95 -3.50 -1.94
CA VAL A 87 15.83 -2.04 -2.09
C VAL A 87 17.07 -1.35 -1.52
N LEU A 88 17.19 -0.03 -1.69
CA LEU A 88 18.39 0.74 -1.32
C LEU A 88 18.83 0.49 0.13
N GLU A 89 17.94 0.67 1.10
CA GLU A 89 18.28 0.57 2.53
C GLU A 89 17.73 -0.67 3.24
N GLY A 90 17.07 -1.59 2.50
CA GLY A 90 16.36 -2.71 3.10
C GLY A 90 15.96 -3.80 2.11
N ALA A 91 14.77 -4.35 2.32
CA ALA A 91 14.10 -5.27 1.39
C ALA A 91 12.60 -4.96 1.32
N LEU A 92 11.98 -5.28 0.19
CA LEU A 92 10.52 -5.43 0.07
C LEU A 92 10.20 -6.91 0.30
N LEU A 93 9.34 -7.22 1.27
CA LEU A 93 8.71 -8.54 1.41
C LEU A 93 7.34 -8.50 0.73
N TYR A 94 6.98 -9.59 0.04
CA TYR A 94 5.68 -9.74 -0.62
C TYR A 94 5.32 -11.22 -0.80
N ARG A 95 4.04 -11.50 -1.03
CA ARG A 95 3.55 -12.80 -1.49
C ARG A 95 3.65 -12.87 -3.02
N ALA A 96 4.35 -13.89 -3.50
CA ALA A 96 4.58 -14.20 -4.89
C ALA A 96 3.90 -15.51 -5.27
N ALA A 97 3.36 -15.58 -6.48
CA ALA A 97 2.90 -16.84 -7.03
C ALA A 97 4.11 -17.74 -7.31
N LYS A 98 4.03 -18.99 -6.84
CA LYS A 98 4.95 -20.08 -7.16
C LYS A 98 4.20 -21.17 -7.88
N CYS A 99 4.54 -21.38 -9.13
CA CYS A 99 3.97 -22.40 -10.01
C CYS A 99 5.07 -23.43 -10.37
N ALA A 100 4.78 -24.34 -11.31
CA ALA A 100 5.74 -25.38 -11.72
C ALA A 100 7.05 -24.83 -12.32
N GLU A 101 6.95 -23.75 -13.11
CA GLU A 101 8.08 -23.17 -13.85
C GLU A 101 8.95 -22.25 -12.98
N GLY A 102 8.40 -21.69 -11.90
CA GLY A 102 9.16 -20.77 -11.06
C GLY A 102 8.32 -20.02 -10.04
N THR A 103 8.95 -18.99 -9.47
CA THR A 103 8.34 -18.06 -8.51
C THR A 103 8.46 -16.66 -9.05
N ALA A 104 7.40 -15.86 -8.91
CA ALA A 104 7.42 -14.47 -9.34
C ALA A 104 8.49 -13.67 -8.57
N THR A 105 9.44 -13.05 -9.28
CA THR A 105 10.47 -12.21 -8.66
C THR A 105 10.34 -10.77 -9.13
N LEU A 106 10.52 -9.82 -8.21
CA LEU A 106 10.52 -8.39 -8.51
C LEU A 106 11.94 -7.85 -8.44
N GLU A 107 12.25 -6.90 -9.31
CA GLU A 107 13.47 -6.10 -9.28
C GLU A 107 13.14 -4.65 -8.95
N PHE A 108 13.91 -4.05 -8.05
CA PHE A 108 13.77 -2.65 -7.69
C PHE A 108 14.54 -1.78 -8.69
N VAL A 109 13.84 -0.82 -9.30
CA VAL A 109 14.44 0.17 -10.19
C VAL A 109 14.31 1.55 -9.54
N PRO A 110 15.43 2.18 -9.15
CA PRO A 110 15.38 3.53 -8.61
C PRO A 110 14.95 4.51 -9.71
N GLY A 111 14.06 5.44 -9.37
CA GLY A 111 13.65 6.51 -10.28
C GLY A 111 13.72 7.88 -9.62
N ALA A 112 13.84 8.92 -10.44
CA ALA A 112 13.99 10.30 -9.96
C ALA A 112 12.73 10.84 -9.24
N ARG A 113 11.58 10.21 -9.45
CA ARG A 113 10.28 10.60 -8.84
C ARG A 113 9.64 9.45 -8.08
N MET A 114 9.50 8.32 -8.76
CA MET A 114 8.97 7.08 -8.22
C MET A 114 10.02 6.01 -8.43
N ALA A 115 10.27 5.18 -7.43
CA ALA A 115 10.93 3.91 -7.69
C ALA A 115 9.89 2.91 -8.21
N SER A 116 10.31 1.96 -9.05
CA SER A 116 9.46 0.88 -9.52
C SER A 116 9.92 -0.48 -9.03
N PHE A 117 8.98 -1.42 -9.03
CA PHE A 117 9.19 -2.83 -8.86
C PHE A 117 8.71 -3.51 -10.13
N ASP A 118 9.65 -3.98 -10.93
CA ASP A 118 9.37 -4.60 -12.21
C ASP A 118 9.42 -6.13 -12.06
N LEU A 119 8.58 -6.85 -12.79
CA LEU A 119 8.56 -8.30 -12.83
C LEU A 119 9.81 -8.80 -13.55
N ALA A 120 10.77 -9.32 -12.79
CA ALA A 120 12.02 -9.84 -13.31
C ALA A 120 11.89 -11.31 -13.77
N VAL A 121 11.08 -12.10 -13.07
CA VAL A 121 10.77 -13.49 -13.43
C VAL A 121 9.27 -13.71 -13.29
N SER A 122 8.64 -14.17 -14.37
CA SER A 122 7.26 -14.67 -14.33
C SER A 122 7.23 -16.07 -13.74
N PRO A 123 6.21 -16.39 -12.91
CA PRO A 123 6.08 -17.73 -12.35
C PRO A 123 5.66 -18.77 -13.42
N TYR A 124 5.31 -18.34 -14.63
CA TYR A 124 4.93 -19.17 -15.77
C TYR A 124 6.08 -19.41 -16.78
N GLY A 125 7.30 -18.99 -16.45
CA GLY A 125 8.49 -19.19 -17.29
C GLY A 125 9.08 -17.88 -17.84
N LYS A 126 9.88 -17.97 -18.91
CA LYS A 126 10.59 -16.80 -19.45
C LYS A 126 9.61 -15.80 -20.06
N GLN A 127 9.50 -14.65 -19.41
CA GLN A 127 8.85 -13.47 -19.95
C GLN A 127 9.81 -12.68 -20.85
N SER A 128 9.26 -12.08 -21.91
CA SER A 128 9.98 -11.09 -22.72
C SER A 128 9.59 -9.68 -22.25
N GLY A 129 10.42 -9.07 -21.40
CA GLY A 129 10.22 -7.71 -20.91
C GLY A 129 10.02 -7.61 -19.41
N ALA A 130 10.27 -6.42 -18.87
CA ALA A 130 10.08 -6.08 -17.47
C ALA A 130 8.76 -5.31 -17.34
N ASP A 131 7.71 -5.98 -16.87
CA ASP A 131 6.42 -5.32 -16.60
C ASP A 131 6.50 -4.63 -15.24
N THR A 132 6.24 -3.33 -15.20
CA THR A 132 6.16 -2.61 -13.92
C THR A 132 4.93 -3.05 -13.16
N ILE A 133 5.14 -3.72 -12.02
CA ILE A 133 4.09 -4.24 -11.14
C ILE A 133 3.63 -3.19 -10.15
N ALA A 134 4.57 -2.43 -9.60
CA ALA A 134 4.27 -1.37 -8.67
C ALA A 134 5.26 -0.21 -8.80
N GLN A 135 4.80 0.98 -8.42
CA GLN A 135 5.63 2.16 -8.25
C GLN A 135 5.36 2.79 -6.90
N VAL A 136 6.38 3.38 -6.27
CA VAL A 136 6.28 3.92 -4.92
C VAL A 136 6.81 5.36 -4.84
N ILE A 137 6.10 6.18 -4.07
CA ILE A 137 6.50 7.53 -3.66
C ILE A 137 6.43 7.61 -2.13
N ASP A 138 7.54 7.94 -1.49
CA ASP A 138 7.58 8.16 -0.05
C ASP A 138 6.95 9.51 0.32
N GLY A 139 6.14 9.54 1.39
CA GLY A 139 5.71 10.80 1.98
C GLY A 139 4.50 10.74 2.91
N LYS A 140 4.36 11.79 3.74
CA LYS A 140 3.46 11.79 4.90
C LYS A 140 1.97 11.89 4.57
N ASP A 141 1.61 12.48 3.44
CA ASP A 141 0.21 12.63 3.01
C ASP A 141 -0.01 11.85 1.71
N GLY A 142 -0.29 10.55 1.86
CA GLY A 142 -0.40 9.63 0.73
C GLY A 142 -1.47 10.07 -0.28
N LYS A 143 -2.65 10.52 0.17
CA LYS A 143 -3.71 10.95 -0.75
C LYS A 143 -3.34 12.25 -1.48
N ALA A 144 -2.72 13.20 -0.82
CA ALA A 144 -2.25 14.41 -1.50
C ALA A 144 -1.14 14.11 -2.52
N ILE A 145 -0.24 13.16 -2.21
CA ILE A 145 0.82 12.69 -3.12
C ILE A 145 0.21 12.02 -4.34
N ILE A 146 -0.71 11.08 -4.14
CA ILE A 146 -1.45 10.40 -5.21
C ILE A 146 -2.08 11.42 -6.15
N LEU A 147 -2.81 12.40 -5.59
CA LEU A 147 -3.51 13.41 -6.37
C LEU A 147 -2.54 14.30 -7.15
N ALA A 148 -1.43 14.69 -6.52
CA ALA A 148 -0.41 15.52 -7.15
C ALA A 148 0.29 14.81 -8.31
N GLU A 149 0.61 13.52 -8.15
CA GLU A 149 1.25 12.74 -9.22
C GLU A 149 0.29 12.50 -10.38
N ALA A 150 -0.95 12.09 -10.11
CA ALA A 150 -1.95 11.85 -11.17
C ALA A 150 -2.25 13.11 -12.00
N ARG A 151 -2.33 14.26 -11.34
CA ARG A 151 -2.58 15.55 -12.01
C ARG A 151 -1.38 16.12 -12.76
N ARG A 152 -0.18 15.57 -12.57
CA ARG A 152 1.08 16.18 -13.01
C ARG A 152 1.17 16.32 -14.53
N LEU A 153 0.69 15.32 -15.25
CA LEU A 153 0.76 15.26 -16.72
C LEU A 153 -0.51 15.78 -17.41
N ILE A 154 -1.52 16.22 -16.64
CA ILE A 154 -2.77 16.74 -17.19
C ILE A 154 -2.57 18.22 -17.55
N GLU A 155 -2.46 18.50 -18.85
CA GLU A 155 -2.19 19.85 -19.34
C GLU A 155 -3.37 20.80 -19.11
N ASP A 156 -4.61 20.36 -19.41
CA ASP A 156 -5.80 21.18 -19.21
C ASP A 156 -6.07 21.42 -17.71
N PRO A 157 -6.02 22.67 -17.21
CA PRO A 157 -6.31 22.96 -15.81
C PRO A 157 -7.76 22.64 -15.40
N VAL A 158 -8.72 22.67 -16.32
CA VAL A 158 -10.13 22.35 -16.04
C VAL A 158 -10.28 20.85 -15.82
N GLU A 159 -9.74 20.03 -16.71
CA GLU A 159 -9.68 18.57 -16.56
C GLU A 159 -8.96 18.19 -15.26
N ARG A 160 -7.77 18.77 -15.04
CA ARG A 160 -6.94 18.53 -13.86
C ARG A 160 -7.69 18.79 -12.56
N ALA A 161 -8.49 19.86 -12.51
CA ALA A 161 -9.26 20.23 -11.32
C ALA A 161 -10.38 19.24 -10.98
N ARG A 162 -10.90 18.49 -11.95
CA ARG A 162 -11.97 17.49 -11.74
C ARG A 162 -11.46 16.20 -11.10
N CYS A 163 -10.19 15.87 -11.31
CA CYS A 163 -9.59 14.65 -10.75
C CYS A 163 -9.53 14.69 -9.23
N GLN A 164 -9.98 13.65 -8.53
CA GLN A 164 -9.93 13.51 -7.07
C GLN A 164 -9.63 12.07 -6.67
N VAL A 165 -9.00 11.90 -5.51
CA VAL A 165 -8.76 10.56 -4.95
C VAL A 165 -10.03 10.05 -4.30
N ARG A 166 -10.46 8.83 -4.65
CA ARG A 166 -11.57 8.14 -4.00
C ARG A 166 -11.25 6.67 -3.77
N GLU A 167 -12.05 6.02 -2.94
CA GLU A 167 -12.02 4.56 -2.80
C GLU A 167 -12.41 3.91 -4.13
N ALA A 168 -11.69 2.84 -4.50
CA ALA A 168 -11.92 2.11 -5.74
C ALA A 168 -13.25 1.35 -5.70
N LYS A 169 -13.48 0.59 -4.62
CA LYS A 169 -14.65 -0.29 -4.40
C LYS A 169 -14.92 -1.27 -5.56
N MET A 170 -13.85 -1.77 -6.17
CA MET A 170 -13.94 -2.80 -7.21
C MET A 170 -13.84 -4.19 -6.58
N GLU A 171 -14.52 -5.15 -7.18
CA GLU A 171 -14.44 -6.56 -6.79
C GLU A 171 -12.99 -7.07 -6.95
N ASP A 172 -12.58 -7.98 -6.07
CA ASP A 172 -11.24 -8.58 -6.01
C ASP A 172 -10.05 -7.63 -5.79
N TRP A 173 -10.29 -6.32 -5.63
CA TRP A 173 -9.26 -5.36 -5.25
C TRP A 173 -9.10 -5.30 -3.73
N PRO A 174 -7.92 -4.93 -3.21
CA PRO A 174 -7.74 -4.66 -1.78
C PRO A 174 -8.77 -3.65 -1.26
N ALA A 175 -9.29 -3.85 -0.05
CA ALA A 175 -10.37 -3.01 0.48
C ALA A 175 -9.93 -1.54 0.71
N ASP A 176 -8.63 -1.29 0.81
CA ASP A 176 -8.02 0.04 0.92
C ASP A 176 -7.55 0.62 -0.43
N ALA A 177 -7.91 -0.01 -1.55
CA ALA A 177 -7.56 0.47 -2.88
C ALA A 177 -8.21 1.83 -3.17
N LEU A 178 -7.42 2.70 -3.77
CA LEU A 178 -7.78 4.06 -4.16
C LEU A 178 -7.61 4.23 -5.67
N VAL A 179 -8.37 5.13 -6.25
CA VAL A 179 -8.24 5.56 -7.65
C VAL A 179 -8.30 7.08 -7.72
N VAL A 180 -7.71 7.66 -8.77
CA VAL A 180 -7.91 9.07 -9.11
C VAL A 180 -8.92 9.16 -10.23
N ASP A 181 -10.01 9.86 -9.98
CA ASP A 181 -11.17 9.87 -10.86
C ASP A 181 -11.80 11.25 -10.96
N GLU A 182 -12.60 11.48 -12.00
CA GLU A 182 -13.34 12.72 -12.19
C GLU A 182 -14.50 12.84 -11.19
N VAL A 183 -14.70 14.06 -10.67
CA VAL A 183 -15.83 14.42 -9.83
C VAL A 183 -16.51 15.68 -10.41
N PRO A 184 -17.81 15.64 -10.77
CA PRO A 184 -18.69 14.46 -10.70
C PRO A 184 -18.26 13.36 -11.69
N ILE A 185 -18.57 12.10 -11.35
CA ILE A 185 -18.27 10.96 -12.22
C ILE A 185 -19.19 11.07 -13.44
N PRO A 186 -18.63 11.13 -14.67
CA PRO A 186 -19.44 11.17 -15.88
C PRO A 186 -20.15 9.83 -16.09
N GLU A 187 -21.35 9.88 -16.69
CA GLU A 187 -22.01 8.67 -17.18
C GLU A 187 -21.16 8.06 -18.30
N ALA A 188 -20.93 6.75 -18.24
CA ALA A 188 -20.15 6.02 -19.23
C ALA A 188 -20.83 4.69 -19.58
N ASP A 189 -20.91 4.41 -20.88
CA ASP A 189 -21.33 3.13 -21.40
C ASP A 189 -20.08 2.24 -21.59
N GLY A 190 -19.75 1.44 -20.57
CA GLY A 190 -18.67 0.44 -20.63
C GLY A 190 -17.43 0.79 -19.81
N ILE A 191 -16.29 0.18 -20.17
CA ILE A 191 -15.00 0.35 -19.48
C ILE A 191 -14.56 1.81 -19.58
N ARG A 192 -14.23 2.40 -18.42
CA ARG A 192 -13.80 3.79 -18.34
C ARG A 192 -12.35 3.91 -17.91
N SER A 193 -11.68 4.90 -18.49
CA SER A 193 -10.40 5.41 -17.98
C SER A 193 -10.53 6.93 -17.76
N ALA A 194 -9.93 7.46 -16.70
CA ALA A 194 -10.02 8.88 -16.34
C ALA A 194 -8.75 9.35 -15.62
N CYS A 195 -8.44 10.64 -15.69
CA CYS A 195 -7.34 11.28 -14.95
C CYS A 195 -5.92 10.78 -15.29
N GLY A 196 -5.71 10.36 -16.54
CA GLY A 196 -4.39 10.02 -17.09
C GLY A 196 -3.83 8.67 -16.63
N GLU A 197 -2.51 8.48 -16.84
CA GLU A 197 -1.79 7.22 -16.61
C GLU A 197 -1.92 6.67 -15.17
N PHE A 198 -2.02 7.58 -14.21
CA PHE A 198 -2.11 7.30 -12.78
C PHE A 198 -3.53 7.42 -12.23
N GLY A 199 -4.51 7.53 -13.13
CA GLY A 199 -5.91 7.65 -12.79
C GLY A 199 -6.64 6.32 -12.76
N LEU A 200 -7.95 6.39 -12.93
CA LEU A 200 -8.79 5.22 -13.06
C LEU A 200 -8.55 4.54 -14.41
N ASP A 201 -8.43 3.23 -14.40
CA ASP A 201 -8.61 2.38 -15.58
C ASP A 201 -9.40 1.14 -15.16
N GLU A 202 -10.68 1.08 -15.54
CA GLU A 202 -11.56 -0.07 -15.28
C GLU A 202 -11.25 -1.26 -16.20
N GLY A 203 -10.38 -1.06 -17.21
CA GLY A 203 -9.93 -2.08 -18.12
C GLY A 203 -8.73 -2.87 -17.58
N ALA A 204 -8.20 -2.55 -16.41
CA ALA A 204 -7.08 -3.25 -15.79
C ALA A 204 -7.11 -3.10 -14.27
N GLN A 205 -6.46 -4.02 -13.56
CA GLN A 205 -6.22 -3.90 -12.12
C GLN A 205 -5.14 -2.85 -11.84
N THR A 206 -5.53 -1.57 -11.87
CA THR A 206 -4.65 -0.44 -11.58
C THR A 206 -5.19 0.41 -10.44
N PHE A 207 -4.42 0.51 -9.36
CA PHE A 207 -4.88 1.22 -8.17
C PHE A 207 -3.75 1.76 -7.33
N TRP A 208 -4.11 2.74 -6.52
CA TRP A 208 -3.27 3.26 -5.48
C TRP A 208 -3.55 2.59 -4.13
N ARG A 209 -2.52 2.47 -3.30
CA ARG A 209 -2.65 2.18 -1.86
C ARG A 209 -1.75 3.13 -1.08
N VAL A 210 -2.12 3.41 0.18
CA VAL A 210 -1.25 4.12 1.11
C VAL A 210 -0.85 3.16 2.21
N SER A 211 0.42 2.79 2.25
CA SER A 211 0.97 1.87 3.25
C SER A 211 2.37 2.31 3.66
N GLN A 212 2.70 2.11 4.94
CA GLN A 212 4.03 2.44 5.49
C GLN A 212 4.54 3.84 5.14
N GLY A 213 3.65 4.85 5.22
CA GLY A 213 4.02 6.24 4.91
C GLY A 213 4.41 6.49 3.46
N SER A 214 3.95 5.64 2.54
CA SER A 214 4.25 5.71 1.10
C SER A 214 2.97 5.53 0.28
N ALA A 215 2.93 6.16 -0.89
CA ALA A 215 1.89 5.95 -1.90
C ALA A 215 2.40 4.94 -2.94
N TRP A 216 1.66 3.84 -3.08
CA TRP A 216 1.96 2.74 -4.00
C TRP A 216 0.96 2.72 -5.13
N PHE A 217 1.43 2.79 -6.37
CA PHE A 217 0.61 2.56 -7.56
C PHE A 217 0.88 1.16 -8.08
N PHE A 218 -0.14 0.31 -8.16
CA PHE A 218 -0.06 -1.06 -8.65
C PHE A 218 -0.62 -1.13 -10.08
N ARG A 219 0.02 -1.93 -10.93
CA ARG A 219 -0.40 -2.23 -12.30
C ARG A 219 -0.33 -3.74 -12.49
N LEU A 220 -1.40 -4.43 -12.15
CA LEU A 220 -1.45 -5.89 -12.17
C LEU A 220 -2.01 -6.45 -13.49
N GLY A 221 -2.50 -5.59 -14.39
CA GLY A 221 -3.04 -5.97 -15.69
C GLY A 221 -4.46 -6.52 -15.61
N GLN A 222 -4.89 -7.23 -16.65
CA GLN A 222 -6.23 -7.84 -16.73
C GLN A 222 -6.27 -9.28 -16.18
N GLU A 223 -5.11 -9.94 -16.16
CA GLU A 223 -4.98 -11.32 -15.76
C GLU A 223 -4.93 -11.49 -14.24
N THR A 224 -4.99 -12.73 -13.77
CA THR A 224 -4.83 -13.04 -12.35
C THR A 224 -3.45 -12.56 -11.87
N PRO A 225 -3.38 -11.74 -10.81
CA PRO A 225 -2.12 -11.15 -10.37
C PRO A 225 -1.14 -12.22 -9.86
N VAL A 226 0.12 -12.11 -10.29
CA VAL A 226 1.21 -13.02 -9.88
C VAL A 226 1.90 -12.58 -8.59
N VAL A 227 1.51 -11.44 -8.04
CA VAL A 227 1.90 -10.95 -6.73
C VAL A 227 0.69 -10.43 -5.99
N ASP A 228 0.69 -10.55 -4.67
CA ASP A 228 -0.37 -9.96 -3.84
C ASP A 228 0.02 -8.54 -3.41
N ALA A 229 -0.58 -7.55 -4.06
CA ALA A 229 -0.36 -6.13 -3.76
C ALA A 229 -0.63 -5.78 -2.29
N ALA A 230 -1.54 -6.50 -1.62
CA ALA A 230 -1.89 -6.26 -0.23
C ALA A 230 -0.75 -6.59 0.74
N SER A 231 0.14 -7.51 0.34
CA SER A 231 1.24 -8.03 1.14
C SER A 231 2.51 -7.18 1.13
N PHE A 232 2.62 -6.21 0.22
CA PHE A 232 3.84 -5.42 0.03
C PHE A 232 4.26 -4.74 1.32
N THR A 233 5.45 -5.10 1.82
CA THR A 233 5.97 -4.65 3.10
C THR A 233 7.44 -4.27 2.99
N LEU A 234 7.75 -2.99 3.13
CA LEU A 234 9.13 -2.53 3.26
C LEU A 234 9.67 -2.87 4.65
N VAL A 235 10.81 -3.53 4.69
CA VAL A 235 11.51 -3.87 5.94
C VAL A 235 12.93 -3.32 5.94
N ASN A 236 13.32 -2.83 7.10
CA ASN A 236 14.66 -2.31 7.38
C ASN A 236 15.22 -2.97 8.64
N ARG A 237 16.53 -2.87 8.84
CA ARG A 237 17.14 -3.30 10.10
C ARG A 237 17.04 -2.20 11.14
N ASP A 238 16.60 -2.54 12.34
CA ASP A 238 16.66 -1.66 13.50
C ASP A 238 18.10 -1.51 14.03
N ALA A 239 18.29 -0.72 15.08
CA ALA A 239 19.60 -0.51 15.71
C ALA A 239 20.22 -1.80 16.31
N ALA A 240 19.40 -2.82 16.59
CA ALA A 240 19.84 -4.13 17.06
C ALA A 240 20.08 -5.13 15.89
N GLY A 241 19.88 -4.69 14.65
CA GLY A 241 20.05 -5.50 13.44
C GLY A 241 18.85 -6.41 13.12
N ASN A 242 17.72 -6.29 13.83
CA ASN A 242 16.52 -7.07 13.55
C ASN A 242 15.75 -6.47 12.38
N TRP A 243 15.13 -7.33 11.58
CA TRP A 243 14.21 -6.86 10.54
C TRP A 243 12.89 -6.39 11.16
N VAL A 244 12.52 -5.16 10.85
CA VAL A 244 11.29 -4.50 11.28
C VAL A 244 10.58 -3.88 10.09
N ARG A 245 9.25 -3.73 10.18
CA ARG A 245 8.50 -2.91 9.22
C ARG A 245 9.03 -1.48 9.27
N SER A 246 9.25 -0.91 8.09
CA SER A 246 9.59 0.51 7.90
C SER A 246 8.40 1.41 8.21
#